data_AF-A0AAN5CV89-F1
#
_entry.id   AF-A0AAN5CV89-F1
#
_cell.length_a   1.000
_cell.length_b   1.000
_cell.length_c   1.000
_cell.angle_alpha   90.00
_cell.angle_beta   90.00
_cell.angle_gamma   90.00
#
_symmetry.space_group_name_H-M   'P 1'
#
loop_
_entity.id
_entity.type
_entity.pdbx_description
1 polymer ?
#
loop_
_entity_poly.entity_id
_entity_poly.type
_entity_poly.pdbx_seq_one_letter_code
_entity_poly.pdbx_strand_id
1 'polypeptide(L)' 'MPSAVQEISVCDEIWRKGTDYETYMAFVTCCKIALGATRLWPGKVRIYRRAHGWVRDSHLADDGWAESDFM' A
#
# COMPACT_ATOMS: atom_id res chain seq x y z
N MET A 1 -7.83 4.92 -8.26
CA MET A 1 -8.39 3.91 -9.18
C MET A 1 -9.90 4.05 -9.18
N PRO A 2 -10.53 4.51 -10.27
CA PRO A 2 -11.99 4.72 -10.27
C PRO A 2 -12.81 3.42 -10.20
N SER A 3 -12.22 2.28 -10.59
CA SER A 3 -12.91 0.99 -10.68
C SER A 3 -12.82 0.13 -9.41
N ALA A 4 -11.98 0.49 -8.45
CA ALA A 4 -11.67 -0.34 -7.26
C ALA A 4 -12.19 0.29 -5.95
N VAL A 5 -13.26 1.09 -6.04
CA VAL A 5 -13.77 1.89 -4.92
C VAL A 5 -14.20 1.02 -3.73
N GLN A 6 -14.76 -0.16 -4.02
CA GLN A 6 -15.27 -1.09 -3.02
C GLN A 6 -14.14 -1.81 -2.28
N GLU A 7 -13.12 -2.27 -3.00
CA GLU A 7 -11.94 -2.89 -2.41
C GLU A 7 -11.16 -1.89 -1.56
N ILE A 8 -11.05 -0.64 -2.02
CA ILE A 8 -10.45 0.45 -1.27
C ILE A 8 -11.23 0.68 0.03
N SER A 9 -12.56 0.78 0.00
CA SER A 9 -13.35 1.04 1.21
C SER A 9 -13.24 -0.09 2.24
N VAL A 10 -13.19 -1.35 1.79
CA VAL A 10 -13.05 -2.51 2.68
C VAL A 10 -11.68 -2.51 3.35
N CYS A 11 -10.59 -2.29 2.61
CA CYS A 11 -9.26 -2.25 3.22
C CYS A 11 -9.09 -1.01 4.13
N ASP A 12 -9.66 0.16 3.76
CA ASP A 12 -9.60 1.36 4.61
C ASP A 12 -10.33 1.17 5.94
N GLU A 13 -11.44 0.42 5.95
CA GLU A 13 -12.15 0.08 7.19
C GLU A 13 -11.28 -0.77 8.14
N ILE A 14 -10.55 -1.76 7.60
CA ILE A 14 -9.63 -2.60 8.39
C ILE A 14 -8.48 -1.75 8.94
N TRP A 15 -7.92 -0.85 8.13
CA TRP A 15 -6.86 0.07 8.54
C TRP A 15 -7.30 0.96 9.71
N ARG A 16 -8.45 1.64 9.58
CA ARG A 16 -8.95 2.58 10.60
C ARG A 16 -9.35 1.92 11.92
N LYS A 17 -9.72 0.64 11.88
CA LYS A 17 -10.14 -0.12 13.08
C LYS A 17 -9.00 -0.95 13.69
N GLY A 18 -7.88 -1.12 12.98
CA GLY A 18 -6.73 -1.87 13.45
C GLY A 18 -6.04 -1.18 14.62
N THR A 19 -5.68 -1.94 15.64
CA THR A 19 -5.01 -1.43 16.85
C THR A 19 -3.75 -2.22 17.21
N ASP A 20 -3.48 -3.30 16.48
CA ASP A 20 -2.39 -4.22 16.76
C ASP A 20 -1.73 -4.71 15.46
N TYR A 21 -0.65 -5.48 15.62
CA TYR A 21 0.11 -6.00 14.49
C TYR A 21 -0.68 -7.02 13.65
N GLU A 22 -1.59 -7.79 14.25
CA GLU A 22 -2.38 -8.77 13.50
C GLU A 22 -3.39 -8.08 12.58
N THR A 23 -4.08 -7.06 13.09
CA THR A 23 -5.01 -6.22 12.32
C THR A 23 -4.29 -5.42 11.24
N TYR A 24 -3.05 -4.97 11.49
CA TYR A 24 -2.18 -4.42 10.45
C TYR A 24 -1.87 -5.45 9.34
N MET A 25 -1.50 -6.68 9.71
CA MET A 25 -1.24 -7.73 8.72
C MET A 25 -2.49 -8.14 7.94
N ALA A 26 -3.68 -8.02 8.53
CA ALA A 26 -4.96 -8.19 7.85
C ALA A 26 -5.19 -7.10 6.79
N PHE A 27 -4.91 -5.83 7.11
CA PHE A 27 -4.95 -4.72 6.16
C PHE A 27 -3.98 -4.95 4.98
N VAL A 28 -2.71 -5.27 5.28
CA VAL A 28 -1.70 -5.55 4.25
C VAL A 28 -2.13 -6.70 3.33
N THR A 29 -2.74 -7.74 3.90
CA THR A 29 -3.26 -8.87 3.14
C THR A 29 -4.45 -8.47 2.26
N CYS A 30 -5.36 -7.64 2.77
CA CYS A 30 -6.47 -7.06 2.02
C CYS A 30 -5.96 -6.31 0.77
N CYS A 31 -4.99 -5.40 0.94
CA CYS A 31 -4.41 -4.67 -0.18
C CYS A 31 -3.78 -5.60 -1.22
N LYS A 32 -3.05 -6.64 -0.79
CA LYS A 32 -2.43 -7.62 -1.70
C LYS A 32 -3.47 -8.40 -2.51
N ILE A 33 -4.59 -8.78 -1.90
CA ILE A 33 -5.68 -9.47 -2.59
C ILE A 33 -6.38 -8.51 -3.56
N ALA A 34 -6.69 -7.29 -3.12
CA ALA A 34 -7.38 -6.27 -3.92
C ALA A 34 -6.59 -5.83 -5.16
N LEU A 35 -5.27 -5.73 -5.03
CA LEU A 35 -4.36 -5.44 -6.14
C LEU A 35 -4.24 -6.63 -7.12
N GLY A 36 -4.79 -7.80 -6.76
CA GLY A 36 -4.56 -9.07 -7.44
C GLY A 36 -3.10 -9.49 -7.34
N ALA A 37 -2.79 -10.71 -7.78
CA ALA A 37 -1.40 -11.14 -8.02
C ALA A 37 -0.71 -10.37 -9.18
N THR A 38 -1.21 -9.17 -9.52
CA THR A 38 -0.66 -8.24 -10.49
C THR A 38 0.63 -7.66 -9.92
N ARG A 39 1.72 -8.35 -10.25
CA ARG A 39 3.10 -8.03 -9.85
C ARG A 39 3.68 -6.84 -10.60
N LEU A 40 3.01 -6.37 -11.65
CA LEU A 40 3.46 -5.32 -12.55
C LEU A 40 2.35 -4.31 -12.75
N TRP A 41 2.63 -3.06 -12.39
CA TRP A 41 1.73 -1.93 -12.52
C TRP A 41 2.32 -0.94 -13.52
N PRO A 42 2.13 -1.14 -14.84
CA PRO A 42 2.74 -0.30 -15.85
C PRO A 42 2.35 1.17 -15.62
N GLY A 43 3.34 2.00 -15.29
CA GLY A 43 3.16 3.43 -15.04
C GLY A 43 2.56 3.83 -13.69
N LYS A 44 2.39 2.90 -12.72
CA LYS A 44 1.84 3.24 -11.40
C LYS A 44 2.65 2.76 -10.19
N VAL A 45 3.34 1.63 -10.27
CA VAL A 45 4.27 1.11 -9.23
C VAL A 45 5.45 0.43 -9.93
N ARG A 46 6.69 0.81 -9.62
CA ARG A 46 7.88 0.30 -10.30
C ARG A 46 8.79 -0.41 -9.30
N ILE A 47 8.47 -1.66 -8.94
CA ILE A 47 9.31 -2.48 -8.05
C ILE A 47 10.78 -2.44 -8.52
N TYR A 48 11.60 -1.67 -7.80
CA TYR A 48 13.00 -1.49 -8.15
C TYR A 48 13.81 -2.76 -7.81
N ARG A 49 14.97 -2.90 -8.44
CA ARG A 49 15.93 -3.92 -7.99
C ARG A 49 16.25 -3.68 -6.51
N ARG A 50 16.56 -4.76 -5.78
CA ARG A 50 16.94 -4.71 -4.37
C ARG A 50 17.96 -3.58 -4.14
N ALA A 51 17.71 -2.73 -3.15
CA ALA A 51 18.49 -1.54 -2.78
C ALA A 51 18.40 -0.32 -3.72
N HIS A 52 17.48 -0.29 -4.69
CA HIS A 52 17.22 0.89 -5.52
C HIS A 52 15.82 1.49 -5.32
N GLY A 53 15.06 1.03 -4.33
CA GLY A 53 13.85 1.71 -3.87
C GLY A 53 14.22 2.65 -2.72
N TRP A 54 13.68 3.86 -2.73
CA TRP A 54 13.79 4.81 -1.62
C TRP A 54 12.37 5.16 -1.18
N VAL A 55 11.99 4.66 -0.02
CA VAL A 55 10.76 5.10 0.64
C VAL A 55 11.18 5.89 1.88
N ARG A 56 10.65 7.10 2.05
CA ARG A 56 10.76 7.78 3.34
C ARG A 56 10.03 6.93 4.37
N ASP A 57 10.56 6.87 5.59
CA ASP A 57 9.92 6.18 6.69
C ASP A 57 8.51 6.77 6.89
N SER A 58 7.49 5.92 6.86
CA SER A 58 6.10 6.39 6.90
C SER A 58 5.75 7.04 8.23
N HIS A 59 6.36 6.61 9.34
CA HIS A 59 6.16 7.23 10.63
C HIS A 59 6.75 8.65 10.68
N LEU A 60 7.90 8.86 10.04
CA LEU A 60 8.52 10.19 9.95
C LEU A 60 7.83 11.11 8.93
N ALA A 61 7.06 10.55 8.01
CA ALA A 61 6.36 11.27 6.94
C ALA A 61 4.85 11.43 7.19
N ASP A 62 4.34 11.07 8.39
CA ASP A 62 2.91 11.09 8.72
C ASP A 62 2.06 10.29 7.71
N ASP A 63 2.59 9.13 7.29
CA ASP A 63 2.06 8.28 6.23
C ASP A 63 1.80 9.02 4.89
N GLY A 64 2.42 10.18 4.70
CA GLY A 64 2.27 11.05 3.54
C GLY A 64 3.14 10.59 2.37
N TRP A 65 2.52 10.33 1.23
CA TRP A 65 3.21 10.03 -0.03
C TRP A 65 3.73 11.29 -0.72
N ALA A 66 4.95 11.25 -1.26
CA ALA A 66 5.49 12.26 -2.16
C ALA A 66 6.04 11.63 -3.45
N GLU A 67 6.14 12.41 -4.52
CA GLU A 67 6.78 11.99 -5.79
C GLU A 67 8.26 11.57 -5.62
N SER A 68 8.90 12.00 -4.53
CA SER A 68 10.24 11.56 -4.15
C SER A 68 10.29 10.18 -3.49
N ASP A 69 9.14 9.62 -3.08
CA ASP A 69 9.03 8.25 -2.59
C ASP A 69 8.88 7.32 -3.80
N PHE A 70 9.87 6.47 -4.02
CA PHE A 70 9.86 5.52 -5.13
C PHE A 70 10.14 4.10 -4.64
N MET A 71 9.17 3.21 -4.87
CA MET A 71 9.29 1.76 -4.66
C MET A 71 9.32 0.99 -5.95
#